data_AF-A0A9D7UJ02-F1
#
_entry.id   AF-A0A9D7UJ02-F1
#
_cell.length_a   1.000
_cell.length_b   1.000
_cell.length_c   1.000
_cell.angle_alpha   90.00
_cell.angle_beta   90.00
_cell.angle_gamma   90.00
#
_symmetry.space_group_name_H-M   'P 1'
#
loop_
_entity.id
_entity.type
_entity.pdbx_description
1 polymer ?
#
loop_
_entity_poly.entity_id
_entity_poly.type
_entity_poly.pdbx_seq_one_letter_code
_entity_poly.pdbx_strand_id
1 'polypeptide(L)'
;NPGGTACFWAVWGGAPGNLWLAADQTWTTPMGGEFAGHWIGGGEMSVNNQGDALFVQAAHFGGDDYSYGLWLERDGAIEAVCFEGMPAPGGLTYTQADHWSGEINTHGDTLFRAVVQGPGVTPDNNHVLVRRLADGGQTQIARKGAQAPRLLNGVTLQAIGWFGDALLNDGRVVFGSTVTGPGISAINDKALWITRPGAEHALLIRTGQAMVVGGQLRHVESFFPSLGLGSESGYERGVSEYGQVAMLVHFTDGTQAVIVASPHSACPGDANGDGVVNFLDVNIVLGAFNTSGDVVPGDMNLDGKVDFADLNMALNNFNESCQTGPVAR
;
A
#
# COMPACT_ATOMS: atom_id res chain seq x y z
N ASN A 1 6.57 9.75 -36.52
CA ASN A 1 5.31 10.40 -36.95
C ASN A 1 5.40 10.75 -38.43
N PRO A 2 4.81 9.97 -39.35
CA PRO A 2 4.52 10.42 -40.70
C PRO A 2 3.00 10.64 -40.85
N GLY A 3 2.53 11.87 -40.68
CA GLY A 3 1.17 12.24 -41.11
C GLY A 3 0.38 13.24 -40.27
N GLY A 4 0.90 14.44 -40.01
CA GLY A 4 0.09 15.67 -40.14
C GLY A 4 -1.13 15.89 -39.23
N THR A 5 -0.93 15.93 -37.92
CA THR A 5 -1.30 16.99 -36.95
C THR A 5 -0.43 16.68 -35.74
N ALA A 6 0.09 17.69 -35.05
CA ALA A 6 1.15 17.48 -34.07
C ALA A 6 0.61 16.70 -32.86
N CYS A 7 0.74 15.37 -32.90
CA CYS A 7 0.78 14.52 -31.71
C CYS A 7 1.93 15.01 -30.82
N PHE A 8 1.59 15.66 -29.71
CA PHE A 8 2.55 16.09 -28.68
C PHE A 8 2.70 15.02 -27.59
N TRP A 9 1.77 14.06 -27.51
CA TRP A 9 1.80 12.96 -26.55
C TRP A 9 1.16 11.67 -27.11
N ALA A 10 1.83 10.55 -26.85
CA ALA A 10 1.32 9.20 -27.08
C ALA A 10 1.95 8.23 -26.07
N VAL A 11 1.17 7.23 -25.63
CA VAL A 11 1.63 6.09 -24.85
C VAL A 11 1.97 4.96 -25.81
N TRP A 12 3.11 4.32 -25.61
CA TRP A 12 3.57 3.19 -26.42
C TRP A 12 3.83 2.00 -25.52
N GLY A 13 3.31 0.83 -25.90
CA GLY A 13 3.62 -0.45 -25.28
C GLY A 13 4.47 -1.31 -26.19
N GLY A 14 5.05 -2.38 -25.65
CA GLY A 14 5.72 -3.40 -26.45
C GLY A 14 7.05 -3.88 -25.88
N ALA A 15 7.75 -4.67 -26.68
CA ALA A 15 9.05 -5.25 -26.35
C ALA A 15 10.17 -4.49 -27.09
N PRO A 16 11.44 -4.62 -26.67
CA PRO A 16 12.57 -4.09 -27.42
C PRO A 16 12.50 -4.52 -28.90
N GLY A 17 12.40 -3.54 -29.81
CA GLY A 17 12.31 -3.77 -31.25
C GLY A 17 10.91 -3.99 -31.82
N ASN A 18 9.86 -4.04 -30.98
CA ASN A 18 8.46 -4.13 -31.40
C ASN A 18 7.57 -3.29 -30.48
N LEU A 19 7.37 -2.03 -30.87
CA LEU A 19 6.49 -1.09 -30.17
C LEU A 19 5.15 -0.94 -30.91
N TRP A 20 4.09 -0.79 -30.14
CA TRP A 20 2.74 -0.49 -30.63
C TRP A 20 2.18 0.73 -29.90
N LEU A 21 1.27 1.45 -30.57
CA LEU A 21 0.66 2.67 -30.04
C LEU A 21 -0.48 2.28 -29.09
N ALA A 22 -0.34 2.63 -27.81
CA ALA A 22 -1.29 2.27 -26.76
C ALA A 22 -2.34 3.34 -26.50
N ALA A 23 -1.99 4.61 -26.61
CA ALA A 23 -2.93 5.72 -26.60
C ALA A 23 -2.31 6.92 -27.32
N ASP A 24 -3.15 7.75 -27.92
CA ASP A 24 -2.74 8.98 -28.58
C ASP A 24 -3.72 10.11 -28.24
N GLN A 25 -3.22 11.35 -28.19
CA GLN A 25 -4.03 12.54 -27.93
C GLN A 25 -5.21 12.76 -28.91
N THR A 26 -5.23 12.09 -30.06
CA THR A 26 -6.33 12.16 -31.04
C THR A 26 -7.41 11.11 -30.79
N TRP A 27 -7.21 10.20 -29.84
CA TRP A 27 -8.18 9.14 -29.56
C TRP A 27 -9.24 9.62 -28.58
N THR A 28 -10.49 9.25 -28.85
CA THR A 28 -11.61 9.47 -27.94
C THR A 28 -11.45 8.58 -26.71
N THR A 29 -11.68 9.13 -25.52
CA THR A 29 -11.62 8.31 -24.29
C THR A 29 -12.90 7.48 -24.11
N PRO A 30 -12.85 6.36 -23.37
CA PRO A 30 -14.05 5.61 -22.98
C PRO A 30 -15.13 6.44 -22.27
N MET A 31 -14.75 7.57 -21.67
CA MET A 31 -15.66 8.49 -20.98
C MET A 31 -16.22 9.59 -21.89
N GLY A 32 -15.88 9.58 -23.19
CA GLY A 32 -16.07 10.71 -24.09
C GLY A 32 -14.91 11.71 -24.03
N GLY A 33 -14.96 12.75 -24.86
CA GLY A 33 -13.81 13.67 -25.01
C GLY A 33 -12.60 12.98 -25.65
N GLU A 34 -11.46 13.65 -25.71
CA GLU A 34 -10.21 13.09 -26.26
C GLU A 34 -9.10 13.12 -25.21
N PHE A 35 -8.07 12.30 -25.39
CA PHE A 35 -6.88 12.39 -24.55
C PHE A 35 -6.17 13.73 -24.74
N ALA A 36 -5.72 14.35 -23.66
CA ALA A 36 -5.02 15.63 -23.70
C ALA A 36 -3.56 15.46 -23.30
N GLY A 37 -2.63 16.04 -24.08
CA GLY A 37 -1.18 16.04 -23.81
C GLY A 37 -0.76 16.97 -22.67
N HIS A 38 -1.47 16.94 -21.55
CA HIS A 38 -1.09 17.70 -20.36
C HIS A 38 0.06 16.99 -19.63
N TRP A 39 1.13 17.73 -19.33
CA TRP A 39 2.34 17.19 -18.69
C TRP A 39 2.03 16.69 -17.28
N ILE A 40 2.10 15.38 -17.11
CA ILE A 40 2.26 14.71 -15.80
C ILE A 40 3.76 14.56 -15.56
N GLY A 41 4.24 15.07 -14.42
CA GLY A 41 5.66 15.19 -14.05
C GLY A 41 6.36 13.85 -13.77
N GLY A 42 6.43 12.99 -14.77
CA GLY A 42 6.79 11.58 -14.66
C GLY A 42 5.51 10.75 -14.77
N GLY A 43 5.21 10.23 -15.96
CA GLY A 43 4.00 9.43 -16.14
C GLY A 43 4.09 8.14 -15.36
N GLU A 44 3.26 7.93 -14.34
CA GLU A 44 3.14 6.60 -13.77
C GLU A 44 2.41 5.72 -14.74
N MET A 45 3.15 4.73 -15.20
CA MET A 45 2.65 3.64 -15.98
C MET A 45 3.04 2.38 -15.21
N SER A 46 2.09 1.45 -15.14
CA SER A 46 2.36 0.11 -14.71
C SER A 46 2.00 -0.86 -15.80
N VAL A 47 2.87 -1.85 -15.99
CA VAL A 47 2.67 -2.92 -16.97
C VAL A 47 2.72 -4.24 -16.23
N ASN A 48 1.88 -5.20 -16.61
CA ASN A 48 2.00 -6.57 -16.11
C ASN A 48 2.64 -7.52 -17.14
N ASN A 49 2.95 -8.75 -16.75
CA ASN A 49 3.56 -9.77 -17.61
C ASN A 49 2.66 -10.24 -18.76
N GLN A 50 1.39 -9.83 -18.79
CA GLN A 50 0.50 -10.05 -19.93
C GLN A 50 0.64 -8.93 -20.99
N GLY A 51 1.29 -7.82 -20.64
CA GLY A 51 1.41 -6.64 -21.48
C GLY A 51 0.30 -5.62 -21.26
N ASP A 52 -0.61 -5.85 -20.30
CA ASP A 52 -1.62 -4.86 -19.92
C ASP A 52 -0.92 -3.61 -19.38
N ALA A 53 -1.31 -2.43 -19.85
CA ALA A 53 -0.71 -1.16 -19.46
C ALA A 53 -1.72 -0.27 -18.72
N LEU A 54 -1.47 -0.03 -17.45
CA LEU A 54 -2.17 0.93 -16.62
C LEU A 54 -1.44 2.27 -16.68
N PHE A 55 -2.13 3.35 -17.02
CA PHE A 55 -1.51 4.67 -17.17
C PHE A 55 -2.45 5.79 -16.74
N VAL A 56 -1.85 6.87 -16.22
CA VAL A 56 -2.59 8.10 -15.91
C VAL A 56 -2.57 9.00 -17.15
N GLN A 57 -3.73 9.54 -17.53
CA GLN A 57 -3.79 10.56 -18.58
C GLN A 57 -4.99 11.50 -18.41
N ALA A 58 -4.80 12.76 -18.79
CA ALA A 58 -5.88 13.74 -18.87
C ALA A 58 -6.80 13.47 -20.07
N ALA A 59 -8.09 13.70 -19.88
CA ALA A 59 -9.11 13.79 -20.92
C ALA A 59 -9.66 15.22 -20.97
N HIS A 60 -9.80 15.79 -22.17
CA HIS A 60 -10.47 17.08 -22.39
C HIS A 60 -11.82 16.88 -23.07
N PHE A 61 -12.80 17.68 -22.71
CA PHE A 61 -14.18 17.61 -23.22
C PHE A 61 -14.58 18.87 -24.00
N GLY A 62 -13.58 19.58 -24.54
CA GLY A 62 -13.72 20.88 -25.19
C GLY A 62 -13.40 22.05 -24.26
N GLY A 63 -12.84 23.12 -24.83
CA GLY A 63 -12.30 24.25 -24.06
C GLY A 63 -10.93 23.93 -23.44
N ASP A 64 -10.55 24.66 -22.39
CA ASP A 64 -9.27 24.49 -21.69
C ASP A 64 -9.36 23.55 -20.47
N ASP A 65 -10.54 22.99 -20.20
CA ASP A 65 -10.79 22.13 -19.03
C ASP A 65 -10.41 20.67 -19.32
N TYR A 66 -9.76 20.03 -18.34
CA TYR A 66 -9.35 18.63 -18.40
C TYR A 66 -9.59 17.93 -17.07
N SER A 67 -9.93 16.64 -17.13
CA SER A 67 -10.03 15.75 -15.97
C SER A 67 -9.07 14.58 -16.12
N TYR A 68 -8.38 14.21 -15.04
CA TYR A 68 -7.44 13.08 -15.05
C TYR A 68 -8.17 11.76 -14.84
N GLY A 69 -7.79 10.77 -15.63
CA GLY A 69 -8.21 9.39 -15.50
C GLY A 69 -7.05 8.44 -15.27
N LEU A 70 -7.36 7.32 -14.62
CA LEU A 70 -6.56 6.11 -14.66
C LEU A 70 -7.16 5.17 -15.71
N TRP A 71 -6.35 4.78 -16.68
CA TRP A 71 -6.76 4.03 -17.87
C TRP A 71 -6.02 2.72 -17.94
N LEU A 72 -6.72 1.66 -18.32
CA LEU A 72 -6.13 0.35 -18.55
C LEU A 72 -6.25 0.02 -20.03
N GLU A 73 -5.10 -0.18 -20.67
CA GLU A 73 -5.01 -0.78 -21.99
C GLU A 73 -4.82 -2.29 -21.84
N ARG A 74 -5.61 -3.04 -22.62
CA ARG A 74 -5.47 -4.48 -22.82
C ARG A 74 -5.87 -4.85 -24.24
N ASP A 75 -4.98 -5.52 -24.97
CA ASP A 75 -5.25 -6.09 -26.30
C ASP A 75 -5.85 -5.09 -27.32
N GLY A 76 -5.41 -3.83 -27.28
CA GLY A 76 -5.87 -2.74 -28.13
C GLY A 76 -7.15 -2.04 -27.66
N ALA A 77 -7.72 -2.44 -26.52
CA ALA A 77 -8.87 -1.82 -25.90
C ALA A 77 -8.46 -0.99 -24.68
N ILE A 78 -9.02 0.21 -24.54
CA ILE A 78 -8.82 1.06 -23.36
C ILE A 78 -10.09 1.09 -22.55
N GLU A 79 -9.98 0.89 -21.24
CA GLU A 79 -11.06 1.12 -20.27
C GLU A 79 -10.68 2.17 -19.22
N ALA A 80 -11.70 2.83 -18.66
CA ALA A 80 -11.54 3.72 -17.51
C ALA A 80 -11.54 2.88 -16.23
N VAL A 81 -10.44 2.93 -15.47
CA VAL A 81 -10.31 2.28 -14.16
C VAL A 81 -10.86 3.18 -13.06
N CYS A 82 -10.48 4.46 -13.12
CA CYS A 82 -10.95 5.50 -12.22
C CYS A 82 -11.03 6.82 -12.99
N PHE A 83 -12.22 7.42 -13.01
CA PHE A 83 -12.47 8.72 -13.64
C PHE A 83 -13.48 9.50 -12.83
N GLU A 84 -13.42 10.83 -12.91
CA GLU A 84 -14.39 11.71 -12.25
C GLU A 84 -15.84 11.35 -12.65
N GLY A 85 -16.73 11.31 -11.66
CA GLY A 85 -18.13 10.94 -11.84
C GLY A 85 -18.40 9.43 -11.87
N MET A 86 -17.38 8.57 -11.97
CA MET A 86 -17.58 7.13 -11.89
C MET A 86 -18.00 6.69 -10.47
N PRO A 87 -18.82 5.62 -10.35
CA PRO A 87 -19.15 5.04 -9.05
C PRO A 87 -17.91 4.55 -8.31
N ALA A 88 -17.87 4.85 -7.02
CA ALA A 88 -16.86 4.37 -6.09
C ALA A 88 -17.50 3.43 -5.04
N PRO A 89 -16.70 2.57 -4.35
CA PRO A 89 -17.21 1.70 -3.30
C PRO A 89 -18.05 2.44 -2.24
N GLY A 90 -19.05 1.76 -1.69
CA GLY A 90 -19.88 2.31 -0.61
C GLY A 90 -20.92 3.34 -1.05
N GLY A 91 -21.29 3.37 -2.34
CA GLY A 91 -22.27 4.32 -2.88
C GLY A 91 -21.72 5.74 -3.04
N LEU A 92 -20.40 5.87 -3.13
CA LEU A 92 -19.69 7.12 -3.33
C LEU A 92 -19.44 7.36 -4.83
N THR A 93 -18.83 8.50 -5.13
CA THR A 93 -18.44 8.87 -6.50
C THR A 93 -17.02 9.41 -6.49
N TYR A 94 -16.22 9.05 -7.49
CA TYR A 94 -14.89 9.64 -7.66
C TYR A 94 -15.01 11.10 -8.10
N THR A 95 -14.25 11.99 -7.47
CA THR A 95 -14.09 13.38 -7.93
C THR A 95 -12.79 13.61 -8.64
N GLN A 96 -11.76 12.86 -8.26
CA GLN A 96 -10.43 12.96 -8.84
C GLN A 96 -9.68 11.67 -8.52
N ALA A 97 -8.91 11.14 -9.46
CA ALA A 97 -7.86 10.19 -9.11
C ALA A 97 -6.77 10.98 -8.35
N ASP A 98 -6.52 10.63 -7.09
CA ASP A 98 -5.50 11.30 -6.29
C ASP A 98 -4.14 10.83 -6.80
N HIS A 99 -3.68 11.57 -7.81
CA HIS A 99 -2.31 11.74 -8.23
C HIS A 99 -1.32 10.69 -7.67
N TRP A 100 -0.91 9.79 -8.57
CA TRP A 100 0.47 9.34 -8.74
C TRP A 100 0.81 7.85 -8.60
N SER A 101 -0.16 6.94 -8.64
CA SER A 101 0.18 5.51 -8.83
C SER A 101 -1.06 4.66 -9.10
N GLY A 102 -0.98 3.88 -10.16
CA GLY A 102 -1.79 2.69 -10.33
C GLY A 102 -0.88 1.48 -10.37
N GLU A 103 -1.17 0.46 -9.57
CA GLU A 103 -0.55 -0.86 -9.71
C GLU A 103 -1.46 -1.75 -10.53
N ILE A 104 -0.88 -2.62 -11.35
CA ILE A 104 -1.58 -3.76 -11.94
C ILE A 104 -0.85 -5.05 -11.57
N ASN A 105 -1.57 -6.13 -11.28
CA ASN A 105 -0.99 -7.46 -11.08
C ASN A 105 -1.19 -8.36 -12.32
N THR A 106 -0.65 -9.57 -12.31
CA THR A 106 -0.75 -10.51 -13.44
C THR A 106 -2.15 -11.06 -13.67
N HIS A 107 -3.10 -10.86 -12.75
CA HIS A 107 -4.52 -11.18 -12.94
C HIS A 107 -5.30 -10.04 -13.60
N GLY A 108 -4.66 -8.87 -13.78
CA GLY A 108 -5.33 -7.66 -14.28
C GLY A 108 -6.09 -6.90 -13.20
N ASP A 109 -5.92 -7.25 -11.93
CA ASP A 109 -6.42 -6.43 -10.83
C ASP A 109 -5.59 -5.15 -10.73
N THR A 110 -6.24 -4.06 -10.36
CA THR A 110 -5.63 -2.75 -10.20
C THR A 110 -5.72 -2.27 -8.76
N LEU A 111 -4.72 -1.52 -8.31
CA LEU A 111 -4.73 -0.80 -7.04
C LEU A 111 -4.46 0.67 -7.30
N PHE A 112 -5.29 1.56 -6.76
CA PHE A 112 -5.15 2.99 -6.99
C PHE A 112 -5.69 3.81 -5.83
N ARG A 113 -5.20 5.04 -5.71
CA ARG A 113 -5.72 6.05 -4.77
C ARG A 113 -6.68 7.00 -5.49
N ALA A 114 -7.72 7.42 -4.79
CA ALA A 114 -8.69 8.35 -5.34
C ALA A 114 -9.29 9.26 -4.27
N VAL A 115 -9.78 10.42 -4.70
CA VAL A 115 -10.66 11.28 -3.94
C VAL A 115 -12.11 10.93 -4.26
N VAL A 116 -12.92 10.78 -3.22
CA VAL A 116 -14.34 10.49 -3.32
C VAL A 116 -15.18 11.65 -2.80
N GLN A 117 -16.43 11.71 -3.25
CA GLN A 117 -17.51 12.54 -2.71
C GLN A 117 -18.76 11.70 -2.47
N GLY A 118 -19.70 12.28 -1.75
CA GLY A 118 -21.00 11.67 -1.46
C GLY A 118 -21.44 11.89 -0.02
N PRO A 119 -22.52 11.22 0.41
CA PRO A 119 -23.03 11.33 1.77
C PRO A 119 -21.97 11.01 2.83
N GLY A 120 -21.81 11.90 3.82
CA GLY A 120 -20.87 11.70 4.92
C GLY A 120 -19.39 11.86 4.57
N VAL A 121 -19.07 12.29 3.34
CA VAL A 121 -17.69 12.58 2.92
C VAL A 121 -17.31 14.01 3.32
N THR A 122 -16.16 14.17 3.97
CA THR A 122 -15.58 15.46 4.37
C THR A 122 -14.11 15.51 3.94
N PRO A 123 -13.44 16.68 3.97
CA PRO A 123 -11.99 16.77 3.70
C PRO A 123 -11.13 15.88 4.62
N ASP A 124 -11.66 15.45 5.76
CA ASP A 124 -10.95 14.59 6.70
C ASP A 124 -11.08 13.10 6.36
N ASN A 125 -11.92 12.72 5.40
CA ASN A 125 -12.15 11.32 5.04
C ASN A 125 -12.34 11.05 3.53
N ASN A 126 -11.97 12.00 2.66
CA ASN A 126 -12.23 11.94 1.22
C ASN A 126 -11.20 11.14 0.42
N HIS A 127 -10.09 10.66 1.00
CA HIS A 127 -9.11 9.83 0.27
C HIS A 127 -9.34 8.34 0.53
N VAL A 128 -9.32 7.55 -0.53
CA VAL A 128 -9.47 6.09 -0.50
C VAL A 128 -8.35 5.39 -1.27
N LEU A 129 -7.95 4.23 -0.79
CA LEU A 129 -7.15 3.25 -1.52
C LEU A 129 -8.10 2.13 -1.97
N VAL A 130 -8.14 1.85 -3.26
CA VAL A 130 -9.12 0.94 -3.86
C VAL A 130 -8.42 -0.13 -4.67
N ARG A 131 -8.80 -1.39 -4.44
CA ARG A 131 -8.49 -2.50 -5.35
C ARG A 131 -9.69 -2.73 -6.25
N ARG A 132 -9.49 -2.69 -7.57
CA ARG A 132 -10.47 -3.08 -8.58
C ARG A 132 -10.02 -4.38 -9.23
N LEU A 133 -10.86 -5.41 -9.16
CA LEU A 133 -10.65 -6.69 -9.80
C LEU A 133 -10.79 -6.55 -11.32
N ALA A 134 -10.19 -7.49 -12.06
CA ALA A 134 -10.28 -7.51 -13.53
C ALA A 134 -11.73 -7.59 -14.07
N ASP A 135 -12.68 -8.09 -13.28
CA ASP A 135 -14.12 -8.13 -13.62
C ASP A 135 -14.87 -6.81 -13.33
N GLY A 136 -14.16 -5.81 -12.83
CA GLY A 136 -14.69 -4.49 -12.45
C GLY A 136 -15.21 -4.39 -11.02
N GLY A 137 -15.24 -5.49 -10.25
CA GLY A 137 -15.58 -5.47 -8.83
C GLY A 137 -14.58 -4.65 -8.02
N GLN A 138 -15.05 -3.83 -7.08
CA GLN A 138 -14.18 -2.90 -6.33
C GLN A 138 -14.29 -3.07 -4.83
N THR A 139 -13.16 -2.98 -4.14
CA THR A 139 -13.06 -2.99 -2.69
C THR A 139 -12.26 -1.79 -2.20
N GLN A 140 -12.84 -1.03 -1.27
CA GLN A 140 -12.09 -0.01 -0.54
C GLN A 140 -11.18 -0.70 0.47
N ILE A 141 -9.87 -0.59 0.25
CA ILE A 141 -8.83 -1.17 1.11
C ILE A 141 -8.65 -0.28 2.34
N ALA A 142 -8.34 1.00 2.15
CA ALA A 142 -8.13 1.95 3.23
C ALA A 142 -8.84 3.27 2.93
N ARG A 143 -9.16 4.03 3.97
CA ARG A 143 -9.78 5.35 3.86
C ARG A 143 -9.24 6.28 4.92
N LYS A 144 -8.92 7.51 4.51
CA LYS A 144 -8.55 8.60 5.43
C LYS A 144 -9.64 8.78 6.50
N GLY A 145 -9.22 9.02 7.74
CA GLY A 145 -10.12 9.20 8.88
C GLY A 145 -10.77 7.90 9.39
N ALA A 146 -10.56 6.76 8.74
CA ALA A 146 -10.99 5.47 9.29
C ALA A 146 -10.12 5.08 10.49
N GLN A 147 -10.69 4.33 11.43
CA GLN A 147 -9.95 3.72 12.54
C GLN A 147 -8.76 2.93 11.97
N ALA A 148 -7.56 3.21 12.48
CA ALA A 148 -6.39 2.46 12.12
C ALA A 148 -6.53 1.02 12.67
N PRO A 149 -6.34 -0.01 11.82
CA PRO A 149 -6.53 -1.40 12.23
C PRO A 149 -5.62 -1.78 13.39
N ARG A 150 -6.19 -2.45 14.40
CA ARG A 150 -5.44 -2.96 15.57
C ARG A 150 -4.56 -1.92 16.25
N LEU A 151 -5.01 -0.67 16.29
CA LEU A 151 -4.44 0.37 17.14
C LEU A 151 -5.49 0.83 18.12
N LEU A 152 -5.07 1.62 19.11
CA LEU A 152 -5.97 2.17 20.11
C LEU A 152 -7.22 2.81 19.48
N ASN A 153 -8.37 2.64 20.13
CA ASN A 153 -9.61 3.28 19.72
C ASN A 153 -9.43 4.81 19.62
N GLY A 154 -9.80 5.39 18.48
CA GLY A 154 -9.63 6.80 18.16
C GLY A 154 -8.33 7.15 17.44
N VAL A 155 -7.42 6.18 17.26
CA VAL A 155 -6.30 6.32 16.32
C VAL A 155 -6.84 6.08 14.90
N THR A 156 -6.65 7.05 14.01
CA THR A 156 -7.20 7.03 12.65
C THR A 156 -6.10 7.21 11.60
N LEU A 157 -6.38 6.77 10.37
CA LEU A 157 -5.50 6.96 9.22
C LEU A 157 -5.52 8.44 8.79
N GLN A 158 -4.46 9.20 9.09
CA GLN A 158 -4.38 10.61 8.75
C GLN A 158 -4.08 10.84 7.26
N ALA A 159 -3.21 10.00 6.68
CA ALA A 159 -2.91 9.94 5.25
C ALA A 159 -2.64 8.49 4.85
N ILE A 160 -2.92 8.16 3.60
CA ILE A 160 -2.69 6.83 3.00
C ILE A 160 -1.77 6.99 1.78
N GLY A 161 -0.94 5.99 1.49
CA GLY A 161 0.02 6.01 0.39
C GLY A 161 1.32 6.80 0.65
N TRP A 162 1.63 7.14 1.92
CA TRP A 162 2.80 7.99 2.26
C TRP A 162 4.16 7.39 1.85
N PHE A 163 4.24 6.07 1.67
CA PHE A 163 5.44 5.35 1.23
C PHE A 163 5.24 4.62 -0.11
N GLY A 164 4.18 4.96 -0.85
CA GLY A 164 3.67 4.15 -1.94
C GLY A 164 2.83 2.97 -1.45
N ASP A 165 2.35 2.21 -2.42
CA ASP A 165 1.49 1.04 -2.24
C ASP A 165 1.96 -0.06 -3.18
N ALA A 166 1.68 -1.32 -2.86
CA ALA A 166 2.02 -2.46 -3.71
C ALA A 166 0.86 -3.46 -3.77
N LEU A 167 0.58 -3.98 -4.97
CA LEU A 167 -0.40 -5.03 -5.19
C LEU A 167 0.30 -6.36 -5.50
N LEU A 168 -0.01 -7.41 -4.75
CA LEU A 168 0.49 -8.77 -4.99
C LEU A 168 -0.45 -9.56 -5.89
N ASN A 169 0.07 -10.62 -6.51
CA ASN A 169 -0.69 -11.50 -7.39
C ASN A 169 -1.79 -12.26 -6.65
N ASP A 170 -1.63 -12.54 -5.36
CA ASP A 170 -2.68 -13.15 -4.52
C ASP A 170 -3.70 -12.13 -3.97
N GLY A 171 -3.62 -10.87 -4.39
CA GLY A 171 -4.55 -9.81 -4.03
C GLY A 171 -4.27 -9.14 -2.70
N ARG A 172 -3.18 -9.50 -1.99
CA ARG A 172 -2.70 -8.73 -0.84
C ARG A 172 -2.23 -7.35 -1.28
N VAL A 173 -2.45 -6.37 -0.41
CA VAL A 173 -2.03 -4.99 -0.63
C VAL A 173 -1.10 -4.57 0.49
N VAL A 174 0.08 -4.04 0.14
CA VAL A 174 0.95 -3.33 1.08
C VAL A 174 0.70 -1.83 0.90
N PHE A 175 0.52 -1.09 1.97
CA PHE A 175 0.33 0.36 1.88
C PHE A 175 0.97 1.09 3.05
N GLY A 176 1.54 2.27 2.77
CA GLY A 176 2.05 3.18 3.80
C GLY A 176 0.94 4.10 4.32
N SER A 177 1.01 4.49 5.60
CA SER A 177 0.11 5.51 6.14
C SER A 177 0.82 6.40 7.16
N THR A 178 0.24 7.58 7.39
CA THR A 178 0.37 8.26 8.67
C THR A 178 -0.87 8.04 9.51
N VAL A 179 -0.72 8.03 10.82
CA VAL A 179 -1.82 7.89 11.78
C VAL A 179 -1.89 9.10 12.71
N THR A 180 -3.06 9.36 13.29
CA THR A 180 -3.29 10.43 14.26
C THR A 180 -4.31 10.00 15.31
N GLY A 181 -4.27 10.60 16.50
CA GLY A 181 -5.19 10.27 17.59
C GLY A 181 -4.51 10.22 18.96
N PRO A 182 -5.14 9.59 19.95
CA PRO A 182 -4.60 9.45 21.30
C PRO A 182 -3.23 8.75 21.29
N GLY A 183 -2.24 9.33 21.97
CA GLY A 183 -0.90 8.74 22.07
C GLY A 183 -0.04 8.85 20.81
N ILE A 184 -0.53 9.51 19.75
CA ILE A 184 0.23 9.73 18.52
C ILE A 184 1.01 11.05 18.58
N SER A 185 2.26 10.99 18.14
CA SER A 185 3.17 12.11 17.97
C SER A 185 4.04 11.88 16.72
N ALA A 186 4.84 12.87 16.34
CA ALA A 186 5.77 12.74 15.19
C ALA A 186 6.82 11.61 15.34
N ILE A 187 6.95 11.01 16.53
CA ILE A 187 7.88 9.91 16.80
C ILE A 187 7.25 8.55 16.44
N ASN A 188 5.93 8.44 16.40
CA ASN A 188 5.22 7.18 16.19
C ASN A 188 4.04 7.28 15.21
N ASP A 189 4.04 8.26 14.31
CA ASP A 189 2.92 8.54 13.40
C ASP A 189 3.00 7.83 12.05
N LYS A 190 4.08 7.11 11.72
CA LYS A 190 4.24 6.45 10.40
C LYS A 190 4.13 4.95 10.51
N ALA A 191 3.29 4.34 9.68
CA ALA A 191 3.02 2.91 9.70
C ALA A 191 3.07 2.30 8.29
N LEU A 192 3.47 1.03 8.22
CA LEU A 192 3.37 0.20 7.04
C LEU A 192 2.43 -0.96 7.32
N TRP A 193 1.51 -1.21 6.39
CA TRP A 193 0.47 -2.20 6.54
C TRP A 193 0.51 -3.22 5.41
N ILE A 194 -0.05 -4.39 5.68
CA ILE A 194 -0.37 -5.39 4.66
C ILE A 194 -1.76 -5.96 4.90
N THR A 195 -2.54 -6.06 3.84
CA THR A 195 -3.90 -6.59 3.88
C THR A 195 -3.91 -8.03 3.40
N ARG A 196 -4.84 -8.82 3.92
CA ARG A 196 -5.22 -10.11 3.32
C ARG A 196 -6.66 -9.99 2.83
N PRO A 197 -6.97 -10.43 1.59
CA PRO A 197 -8.35 -10.44 1.12
C PRO A 197 -9.28 -11.14 2.13
N GLY A 198 -10.32 -10.43 2.59
CA GLY A 198 -11.28 -10.97 3.56
C GLY A 198 -10.83 -10.96 5.03
N ALA A 199 -9.67 -10.37 5.37
CA ALA A 199 -9.23 -10.20 6.75
C ALA A 199 -8.81 -8.75 7.04
N GLU A 200 -8.70 -8.42 8.33
CA GLU A 200 -8.15 -7.13 8.76
C GLU A 200 -6.70 -6.93 8.33
N HIS A 201 -6.29 -5.67 8.23
CA HIS A 201 -4.92 -5.33 7.91
C HIS A 201 -3.99 -5.69 9.06
N ALA A 202 -2.80 -6.20 8.73
CA ALA A 202 -1.72 -6.40 9.66
C ALA A 202 -0.76 -5.21 9.60
N LEU A 203 -0.32 -4.74 10.77
CA LEU A 203 0.79 -3.80 10.90
C LEU A 203 2.10 -4.55 10.64
N LEU A 204 2.93 -4.05 9.72
CA LEU A 204 4.26 -4.60 9.42
C LEU A 204 5.34 -3.93 10.26
N ILE A 205 5.33 -2.61 10.31
CA ILE A 205 6.27 -1.80 11.09
C ILE A 205 5.67 -0.43 11.36
N ARG A 206 6.12 0.20 12.45
CA ARG A 206 5.75 1.56 12.80
C ARG A 206 6.93 2.33 13.40
N THR A 207 6.97 3.65 13.21
CA THR A 207 7.90 4.49 13.97
C THR A 207 7.57 4.44 15.47
N GLY A 208 8.59 4.54 16.31
CA GLY A 208 8.51 4.34 17.76
C GLY A 208 8.52 2.87 18.21
N GLN A 209 8.25 1.91 17.32
CA GLN A 209 8.21 0.48 17.64
C GLN A 209 9.57 -0.02 18.12
N ALA A 210 9.56 -0.82 19.20
CA ALA A 210 10.74 -1.53 19.65
C ALA A 210 10.90 -2.85 18.89
N MET A 211 12.14 -3.23 18.56
CA MET A 211 12.47 -4.49 17.93
C MET A 211 13.87 -4.95 18.33
N VAL A 212 14.12 -6.26 18.29
CA VAL A 212 15.43 -6.84 18.62
C VAL A 212 16.26 -7.01 17.36
N VAL A 213 17.41 -6.35 17.27
CA VAL A 213 18.34 -6.46 16.14
C VAL A 213 19.75 -6.73 16.65
N GLY A 214 20.30 -7.88 16.25
CA GLY A 214 21.60 -8.34 16.74
C GLY A 214 21.60 -8.62 18.25
N GLY A 215 20.47 -9.09 18.79
CA GLY A 215 20.30 -9.37 20.22
C GLY A 215 20.18 -8.13 21.12
N GLN A 216 19.97 -6.94 20.54
CA GLN A 216 19.77 -5.69 21.28
C GLN A 216 18.41 -5.09 20.93
N LEU A 217 17.69 -4.63 21.95
CA LEU A 217 16.43 -3.89 21.77
C LEU A 217 16.74 -2.50 21.20
N ARG A 218 16.05 -2.12 20.13
CA ARG A 218 16.18 -0.81 19.45
C ARG A 218 14.80 -0.24 19.14
N HIS A 219 14.69 1.08 19.04
CA HIS A 219 13.45 1.76 18.65
C HIS A 219 13.54 2.31 17.23
N VAL A 220 12.53 2.03 16.41
CA VAL A 220 12.41 2.48 15.03
C VAL A 220 12.24 4.00 15.02
N GLU A 221 13.20 4.73 14.45
CA GLU A 221 13.10 6.17 14.23
C GLU A 221 12.45 6.46 12.88
N SER A 222 12.88 5.76 11.84
CA SER A 222 12.33 5.85 10.49
C SER A 222 12.57 4.57 9.72
N PHE A 223 11.75 4.32 8.71
CA PHE A 223 11.90 3.19 7.81
C PHE A 223 11.59 3.62 6.37
N PHE A 224 12.25 2.99 5.42
CA PHE A 224 12.19 3.31 3.99
C PHE A 224 11.92 2.00 3.24
N PRO A 225 10.64 1.63 3.07
CA PRO A 225 10.29 0.47 2.29
C PRO A 225 10.37 0.85 0.82
N SER A 226 10.94 -0.04 0.01
CA SER A 226 10.93 0.12 -1.44
C SER A 226 9.66 -0.54 -1.96
N LEU A 227 8.53 0.18 -2.01
CA LEU A 227 7.24 -0.43 -2.40
C LEU A 227 6.96 -0.35 -3.90
N GLY A 228 7.81 0.37 -4.66
CA GLY A 228 7.62 0.61 -6.08
C GLY A 228 6.39 1.46 -6.39
N LEU A 229 6.27 1.83 -7.66
CA LEU A 229 5.03 2.32 -8.30
C LEU A 229 4.62 1.30 -9.38
N GLY A 230 4.77 0.00 -9.07
CA GLY A 230 4.52 -1.06 -10.02
C GLY A 230 4.91 -2.45 -9.58
N SER A 231 4.06 -3.44 -9.87
CA SER A 231 4.42 -4.86 -9.73
C SER A 231 5.45 -5.32 -10.77
N GLU A 232 5.61 -4.58 -11.87
CA GLU A 232 6.49 -4.91 -13.01
C GLU A 232 6.95 -3.64 -13.79
N SER A 233 6.73 -2.44 -13.24
CA SER A 233 7.02 -1.13 -13.88
C SER A 233 8.50 -0.73 -13.93
N GLY A 234 9.42 -1.61 -13.49
CA GLY A 234 10.86 -1.31 -13.39
C GLY A 234 11.26 -0.41 -12.20
N TYR A 235 10.32 -0.05 -11.33
CA TYR A 235 10.62 0.63 -10.06
C TYR A 235 11.19 -0.35 -9.04
N GLU A 236 12.02 0.15 -8.12
CA GLU A 236 12.55 -0.66 -7.02
C GLU A 236 11.41 -1.26 -6.20
N ARG A 237 11.40 -2.59 -6.04
CA ARG A 237 10.41 -3.31 -5.25
C ARG A 237 11.10 -4.23 -4.25
N GLY A 238 10.99 -3.89 -2.99
CA GLY A 238 11.38 -4.67 -1.82
C GLY A 238 10.26 -5.60 -1.33
N VAL A 239 9.20 -5.84 -2.10
CA VAL A 239 8.10 -6.73 -1.72
C VAL A 239 8.20 -8.07 -2.45
N SER A 240 8.19 -9.18 -1.72
CA SER A 240 8.18 -10.54 -2.30
C SER A 240 6.75 -11.04 -2.56
N GLU A 241 6.61 -12.09 -3.38
CA GLU A 241 5.33 -12.81 -3.57
C GLU A 241 4.77 -13.43 -2.28
N TYR A 242 5.62 -13.61 -1.25
CA TYR A 242 5.18 -14.04 0.08
C TYR A 242 4.68 -12.87 0.94
N GLY A 243 4.63 -11.65 0.41
CA GLY A 243 4.21 -10.43 1.12
C GLY A 243 5.28 -9.85 2.03
N GLN A 244 6.49 -10.39 2.00
CA GLN A 244 7.59 -9.89 2.82
C GLN A 244 8.11 -8.58 2.24
N VAL A 245 8.41 -7.61 3.09
CA VAL A 245 8.87 -6.28 2.70
C VAL A 245 10.28 -6.04 3.25
N ALA A 246 11.27 -5.99 2.36
CA ALA A 246 12.61 -5.51 2.64
C ALA A 246 12.61 -3.97 2.72
N MET A 247 13.23 -3.43 3.77
CA MET A 247 13.30 -2.00 4.00
C MET A 247 14.57 -1.62 4.77
N LEU A 248 15.07 -0.40 4.53
CA LEU A 248 16.07 0.21 5.39
C LEU A 248 15.38 0.79 6.62
N VAL A 249 15.88 0.49 7.82
CA VAL A 249 15.38 1.01 9.09
C VAL A 249 16.48 1.77 9.79
N HIS A 250 16.18 2.98 10.25
CA HIS A 250 17.03 3.77 11.13
C HIS A 250 16.48 3.70 12.55
N PHE A 251 17.38 3.60 13.51
CA PHE A 251 17.05 3.49 14.93
C PHE A 251 17.44 4.75 15.70
N THR A 252 16.74 5.00 16.80
CA THR A 252 16.98 6.17 17.67
C THR A 252 18.37 6.18 18.33
N ASP A 253 19.11 5.06 18.30
CA ASP A 253 20.49 4.96 18.79
C ASP A 253 21.55 5.32 17.73
N GLY A 254 21.11 5.78 16.55
CA GLY A 254 21.94 6.17 15.42
C GLY A 254 22.39 5.01 14.52
N THR A 255 21.99 3.77 14.83
CA THR A 255 22.28 2.61 14.00
C THR A 255 21.24 2.40 12.89
N GLN A 256 21.58 1.54 11.93
CA GLN A 256 20.71 1.22 10.80
C GLN A 256 20.76 -0.28 10.49
N ALA A 257 19.69 -0.83 9.95
CA ALA A 257 19.62 -2.21 9.47
C ALA A 257 18.72 -2.33 8.25
N VAL A 258 19.01 -3.32 7.39
CA VAL A 258 18.02 -3.80 6.41
C VAL A 258 17.20 -4.89 7.09
N ILE A 259 15.88 -4.73 7.09
CA ILE A 259 14.93 -5.64 7.73
C ILE A 259 13.96 -6.17 6.69
N VAL A 260 13.59 -7.44 6.83
CA VAL A 260 12.51 -8.06 6.05
C VAL A 260 11.31 -8.25 6.98
N ALA A 261 10.34 -7.34 6.88
CA ALA A 261 9.08 -7.45 7.61
C ALA A 261 8.16 -8.46 6.91
N SER A 262 7.52 -9.35 7.67
CA SER A 262 6.60 -10.34 7.08
C SER A 262 5.17 -10.08 7.58
N PRO A 263 4.14 -10.24 6.71
CA PRO A 263 2.74 -10.14 7.10
C PRO A 263 2.49 -11.12 8.22
N HIS A 264 2.27 -10.59 9.41
CA HIS A 264 2.06 -11.38 10.61
C HIS A 264 0.91 -12.38 10.40
N SER A 265 1.22 -13.66 10.22
CA SER A 265 0.40 -14.83 10.58
C SER A 265 1.21 -16.12 10.44
N ALA A 266 2.24 -16.27 11.25
CA ALA A 266 2.78 -17.61 11.41
C ALA A 266 3.12 -17.94 12.87
N CYS A 267 3.63 -17.00 13.68
CA CYS A 267 3.90 -17.25 15.11
C CYS A 267 3.14 -16.28 16.02
N PRO A 268 1.86 -16.52 16.34
CA PRO A 268 1.25 -15.85 17.49
C PRO A 268 2.17 -16.05 18.71
N GLY A 269 2.56 -15.00 19.42
CA GLY A 269 3.46 -15.11 20.57
C GLY A 269 4.93 -14.77 20.30
N ASP A 270 5.33 -14.52 19.05
CA ASP A 270 6.67 -14.07 18.68
C ASP A 270 6.77 -12.54 18.82
N ALA A 271 7.05 -12.08 20.04
CA ALA A 271 7.12 -10.66 20.39
C ALA A 271 8.35 -9.96 19.79
N ASN A 272 9.43 -10.70 19.52
CA ASN A 272 10.67 -10.14 19.00
C ASN A 272 10.77 -10.16 17.46
N GLY A 273 9.92 -10.95 16.79
CA GLY A 273 9.82 -11.10 15.34
C GLY A 273 10.90 -11.99 14.71
N ASP A 274 11.55 -12.88 15.48
CA ASP A 274 12.62 -13.76 15.01
C ASP A 274 12.12 -15.07 14.35
N GLY A 275 10.81 -15.30 14.39
CA GLY A 275 10.13 -16.45 13.80
C GLY A 275 10.12 -17.69 14.69
N VAL A 276 10.52 -17.59 15.96
CA VAL A 276 10.50 -18.68 16.96
C VAL A 276 9.97 -18.17 18.29
N VAL A 277 8.81 -18.65 18.73
CA VAL A 277 8.27 -18.29 20.05
C VAL A 277 9.07 -18.97 21.15
N ASN A 278 9.83 -18.21 21.93
CA ASN A 278 10.70 -18.74 22.98
C ASN A 278 10.77 -17.81 24.22
N PHE A 279 11.74 -18.07 25.10
CA PHE A 279 11.89 -17.27 26.33
C PHE A 279 12.21 -15.79 26.07
N LEU A 280 12.78 -15.45 24.91
CA LEU A 280 13.02 -14.06 24.53
C LEU A 280 11.70 -13.29 24.36
N ASP A 281 10.68 -13.91 23.78
CA ASP A 281 9.37 -13.28 23.60
C ASP A 281 8.64 -13.09 24.92
N VAL A 282 8.65 -14.14 25.75
CA VAL A 282 8.08 -14.07 27.11
C VAL A 282 8.79 -12.98 27.92
N ASN A 283 10.11 -12.82 27.79
CA ASN A 283 10.84 -11.76 28.50
C ASN A 283 10.45 -10.36 28.04
N ILE A 284 10.11 -10.17 26.75
CA ILE A 284 9.61 -8.88 26.25
C ILE A 284 8.26 -8.57 26.88
N VAL A 285 7.32 -9.52 26.88
CA VAL A 285 5.99 -9.36 27.49
C VAL A 285 6.11 -9.09 28.99
N LEU A 286 6.91 -9.88 29.71
CA LEU A 286 7.10 -9.71 31.15
C LEU A 286 7.81 -8.40 31.51
N GLY A 287 8.77 -7.97 30.68
CA GLY A 287 9.51 -6.73 30.88
C GLY A 287 8.64 -5.48 30.71
N ALA A 288 7.56 -5.58 29.95
CA ALA A 288 6.61 -4.49 29.71
C ALA A 288 5.24 -4.73 30.37
N PHE A 289 5.10 -5.74 31.22
CA PHE A 289 3.81 -6.13 31.78
C PHE A 289 3.13 -4.98 32.55
N ASN A 290 1.81 -4.83 32.37
CA ASN A 290 1.01 -3.74 32.94
C ASN A 290 1.42 -2.33 32.45
N THR A 291 2.10 -2.26 31.31
CA THR A 291 2.25 -1.01 30.56
C THR A 291 1.10 -0.85 29.57
N SER A 292 0.82 0.40 29.21
CA SER A 292 -0.21 0.74 28.23
C SER A 292 0.27 1.87 27.35
N GLY A 293 -0.10 1.82 26.08
CA GLY A 293 0.29 2.80 25.08
C GLY A 293 0.09 2.22 23.69
N ASP A 294 0.16 3.08 22.69
CA ASP A 294 -0.15 2.70 21.32
C ASP A 294 0.96 1.87 20.63
N VAL A 295 2.17 1.93 21.18
CA VAL A 295 3.33 1.16 20.75
C VAL A 295 4.13 0.79 22.00
N VAL A 296 3.73 -0.29 22.67
CA VAL A 296 4.41 -0.81 23.86
C VAL A 296 5.07 -2.15 23.52
N PRO A 297 6.33 -2.38 23.91
CA PRO A 297 6.99 -3.67 23.68
C PRO A 297 6.16 -4.80 24.31
N GLY A 298 5.94 -5.90 23.60
CA GLY A 298 5.24 -7.07 24.15
C GLY A 298 3.72 -7.02 24.09
N ASP A 299 3.11 -5.94 23.61
CA ASP A 299 1.70 -5.95 23.18
C ASP A 299 1.63 -6.60 21.79
N MET A 300 1.31 -7.89 21.78
CA MET A 300 1.32 -8.73 20.59
C MET A 300 -0.06 -8.82 19.92
N ASN A 301 -1.12 -8.53 20.67
CA ASN A 301 -2.46 -8.42 20.10
C ASN A 301 -2.77 -6.99 19.59
N LEU A 302 -1.90 -6.03 19.88
CA LEU A 302 -1.97 -4.61 19.55
C LEU A 302 -3.23 -3.93 20.11
N ASP A 303 -3.67 -4.35 21.31
CA ASP A 303 -4.81 -3.74 22.00
C ASP A 303 -4.44 -2.50 22.84
N GLY A 304 -3.15 -2.15 22.85
CA GLY A 304 -2.57 -1.01 23.52
C GLY A 304 -2.26 -1.27 25.00
N LYS A 305 -2.27 -2.53 25.44
CA LYS A 305 -1.88 -2.96 26.78
C LYS A 305 -0.98 -4.18 26.68
N VAL A 306 -0.04 -4.30 27.61
CA VAL A 306 0.72 -5.52 27.80
C VAL A 306 0.15 -6.24 29.01
N ASP A 307 -0.65 -7.27 28.79
CA ASP A 307 -1.32 -7.99 29.87
C ASP A 307 -1.30 -9.53 29.70
N PHE A 308 -2.19 -10.21 30.40
CA PHE A 308 -2.27 -11.67 30.34
C PHE A 308 -2.69 -12.19 28.96
N ALA A 309 -3.35 -11.39 28.13
CA ALA A 309 -3.68 -11.77 26.76
C ALA A 309 -2.41 -11.97 25.92
N ASP A 310 -1.45 -11.06 26.04
CA ASP A 310 -0.14 -11.18 25.37
C ASP A 310 0.65 -12.35 25.94
N LEU A 311 0.73 -12.45 27.27
CA LEU A 311 1.47 -13.55 27.90
C LEU A 311 0.90 -14.90 27.49
N ASN A 312 -0.43 -15.05 27.46
CA ASN A 312 -1.07 -16.27 26.97
C ASN A 312 -0.78 -16.53 25.50
N MET A 313 -0.62 -15.50 24.68
CA MET A 313 -0.24 -15.67 23.27
C MET A 313 1.17 -16.26 23.15
N ALA A 314 2.16 -15.74 23.89
CA ALA A 314 3.51 -16.32 23.92
C ALA A 314 3.53 -17.74 24.50
N LEU A 315 2.77 -18.00 25.57
CA LEU A 315 2.77 -19.31 26.22
C LEU A 315 2.05 -20.39 25.42
N ASN A 316 0.95 -20.06 24.74
CA ASN A 316 0.18 -21.04 23.97
C ASN A 316 0.90 -21.53 22.72
N ASN A 317 1.86 -20.76 22.21
CA ASN A 317 2.62 -21.08 21.00
C ASN A 317 4.10 -21.33 21.34
N PHE A 318 4.42 -21.59 22.61
CA PHE A 318 5.81 -21.71 23.04
C PHE A 318 6.54 -22.87 22.36
N ASN A 319 7.76 -22.63 21.87
CA ASN A 319 8.55 -23.48 20.98
C ASN A 319 8.01 -23.67 19.56
N GLU A 320 6.98 -22.93 19.14
CA GLU A 320 6.58 -22.95 17.73
C GLU A 320 7.57 -22.16 16.87
N SER A 321 7.85 -22.68 15.68
CA SER A 321 8.69 -22.06 14.67
C SER A 321 7.91 -21.85 13.39
N CYS A 322 8.01 -20.65 12.82
CA CYS A 322 7.08 -20.18 11.81
C CYS A 322 7.74 -19.83 10.48
N GLN A 323 9.01 -20.20 10.38
CA GLN A 323 9.79 -20.20 9.16
C GLN A 323 9.19 -21.25 8.19
N THR A 324 8.44 -20.80 7.20
CA THR A 324 8.08 -21.62 6.03
C THR A 324 8.98 -21.23 4.86
N GLY A 325 10.14 -21.87 4.75
CA GLY A 325 11.03 -21.75 3.59
C GLY A 325 12.53 -21.84 3.94
N PRO A 326 13.40 -22.28 3.00
CA PRO A 326 14.81 -22.47 3.28
C PRO A 326 15.47 -21.14 3.62
N VAL A 327 16.06 -21.08 4.82
CA VAL A 327 16.91 -19.98 5.26
C VAL A 327 18.07 -19.85 4.26
N ALA A 328 18.09 -18.76 3.48
CA ALA A 328 19.25 -18.42 2.68
C ALA A 328 20.42 -18.17 3.64
N ARG A 329 21.47 -18.98 3.50
CA ARG A 329 22.73 -18.85 4.23
C ARG A 329 23.49 -17.60 3.81
#